data_AF-A0A512DZD0-F1
#
_entry.id   AF-A0A512DZD0-F1
#
_cell.length_a   1.000
_cell.length_b   1.000
_cell.length_c   1.000
_cell.angle_alpha   90.00
_cell.angle_beta   90.00
_cell.angle_gamma   90.00
#
_symmetry.space_group_name_H-M   'P 1'
#
loop_
_entity.id
_entity.type
_entity.pdbx_description
1 polymer ?
#
loop_
_entity_poly.entity_id
_entity_poly.type
_entity_poly.pdbx_seq_one_letter_code
_entity_poly.pdbx_strand_id
1 'polypeptide(L)'
;MLGRSGALQLKLVRRHAAPEPQRMRAMPLPPVGTTVRGRFIGKPGRFAQRVMVKVKYRAAHNGKVAFRRSLRDNAKYITRNGELAGFDRSGRPATREDINAEIHGWSEDNRYYKFILSPENGHRLDLQDYTHAVMGKVERDLLTEDEVRRGAGLEWFAVEHWDTDHPHTHVMMRARVEDRNLRLSNGYVSHGLRARAREVATQQLGYRLERGTDLEEKRRIVVERRRQLGLDPGTGSPLRQRESPRGREGGLD
;
A
#
# COMPACT_ATOMS: atom_id res chain seq x y z
N MET A 1 -34.56 82.38 -43.94
CA MET A 1 -35.50 81.31 -44.35
C MET A 1 -35.11 80.04 -43.61
N LEU A 2 -36.01 79.59 -42.72
CA LEU A 2 -35.82 78.53 -41.73
C LEU A 2 -35.86 77.13 -42.37
N GLY A 3 -35.07 76.22 -41.77
CA GLY A 3 -34.74 74.90 -42.30
C GLY A 3 -35.90 73.91 -42.37
N ARG A 4 -35.73 72.91 -43.24
CA ARG A 4 -36.61 71.76 -43.36
C ARG A 4 -35.89 70.48 -42.96
N SER A 5 -36.56 69.81 -42.03
CA SER A 5 -36.21 68.59 -41.32
C SER A 5 -36.08 67.38 -42.26
N GLY A 6 -34.95 66.69 -42.18
CA GLY A 6 -34.76 65.36 -42.78
C GLY A 6 -35.19 64.27 -41.79
N ALA A 7 -36.31 63.60 -42.09
CA ALA A 7 -36.79 62.46 -41.32
C ALA A 7 -35.90 61.23 -41.59
N LEU A 8 -35.19 60.76 -40.56
CA LEU A 8 -34.49 59.48 -40.55
C LEU A 8 -35.51 58.33 -40.45
N GLN A 9 -35.66 57.54 -41.52
CA GLN A 9 -36.32 56.24 -41.42
C GLN A 9 -35.39 55.23 -40.74
N LEU A 10 -35.73 54.81 -39.52
CA LEU A 10 -35.13 53.65 -38.88
C LEU A 10 -35.46 52.38 -39.67
N LYS A 11 -34.46 51.77 -40.33
CA LYS A 11 -34.57 50.39 -40.83
C LYS A 11 -34.52 49.44 -39.64
N LEU A 12 -35.63 48.75 -39.39
CA LEU A 12 -35.74 47.67 -38.41
C LEU A 12 -34.85 46.50 -38.84
N VAL A 13 -33.66 46.38 -38.25
CA VAL A 13 -32.79 45.21 -38.42
C VAL A 13 -33.45 44.04 -37.69
N ARG A 14 -33.93 43.03 -38.45
CA ARG A 14 -34.34 41.75 -37.88
C ARG A 14 -33.16 41.13 -37.14
N ARG A 15 -33.20 41.14 -35.81
CA ARG A 15 -32.27 40.38 -34.98
C ARG A 15 -32.49 38.89 -35.25
N HIS A 16 -31.49 38.19 -35.78
CA HIS A 16 -31.49 36.74 -35.79
C HIS A 16 -31.48 36.25 -34.35
N ALA A 17 -32.44 35.38 -34.02
CA ALA A 17 -32.49 34.71 -32.73
C ALA A 17 -31.22 33.88 -32.56
N ALA A 18 -30.57 33.99 -31.40
CA ALA A 18 -29.45 33.13 -31.03
C ALA A 18 -29.92 31.66 -31.01
N PRO A 19 -29.09 30.69 -31.46
CA PRO A 19 -29.45 29.29 -31.35
C PRO A 19 -29.62 28.90 -29.88
N GLU A 20 -30.65 28.10 -29.59
CA GLU A 20 -30.86 27.55 -28.25
C GLU A 20 -29.59 26.81 -27.77
N PRO A 21 -29.18 26.96 -26.50
CA PRO A 21 -28.10 26.19 -25.95
C PRO A 21 -28.50 24.71 -25.96
N GLN A 22 -27.88 23.93 -26.86
CA GLN A 22 -28.00 22.48 -26.84
C GLN A 22 -27.59 22.00 -25.44
N ARG A 23 -28.55 21.41 -24.70
CA ARG A 23 -28.27 20.72 -23.45
C ARG A 23 -27.29 19.59 -23.77
N MET A 24 -26.00 19.85 -23.56
CA MET A 24 -24.98 18.81 -23.57
C MET A 24 -25.42 17.77 -22.54
N ARG A 25 -25.79 16.57 -23.00
CA ARG A 25 -26.00 15.43 -22.11
C ARG A 25 -24.73 15.29 -21.29
N ALA A 26 -24.85 15.36 -19.97
CA ALA A 26 -23.72 15.12 -19.07
C ALA A 26 -23.10 13.78 -19.47
N MET A 27 -21.86 13.83 -19.99
CA MET A 27 -21.13 12.59 -20.24
C MET A 27 -20.96 11.90 -18.90
N PRO A 28 -21.27 10.59 -18.79
CA PRO A 28 -21.03 9.86 -17.56
C PRO A 28 -19.57 10.05 -17.19
N LEU A 29 -19.31 10.46 -15.94
CA LEU A 29 -17.96 10.58 -15.42
C LEU A 29 -17.22 9.28 -15.72
N PRO A 30 -15.98 9.33 -16.25
CA PRO A 30 -15.23 8.13 -16.52
C PRO A 30 -15.15 7.29 -15.24
N PRO A 31 -15.30 5.96 -15.34
CA PRO A 31 -15.32 5.10 -14.17
C PRO A 31 -14.03 5.32 -13.35
N VAL A 32 -14.18 5.55 -12.04
CA VAL A 32 -13.03 5.74 -11.15
C VAL A 32 -12.22 4.45 -11.11
N GLY A 33 -10.99 4.51 -11.60
CA GLY A 33 -10.12 3.35 -11.74
C GLY A 33 -8.80 3.71 -12.41
N THR A 34 -8.04 2.70 -12.82
CA THR A 34 -6.81 2.88 -13.60
C THR A 34 -6.71 1.79 -14.64
N THR A 35 -6.26 2.15 -15.85
CA THR A 35 -5.92 1.17 -16.87
C THR A 35 -4.43 0.90 -16.80
N VAL A 36 -4.06 -0.37 -16.67
CA VAL A 36 -2.68 -0.81 -16.72
C VAL A 36 -2.58 -1.87 -17.81
N ARG A 37 -1.73 -1.60 -18.82
CA ARG A 37 -1.51 -2.50 -19.96
C ARG A 37 -2.82 -2.97 -20.63
N GLY A 38 -3.77 -2.06 -20.83
CA GLY A 38 -5.07 -2.36 -21.45
C GLY A 38 -6.10 -3.00 -20.52
N ARG A 39 -5.73 -3.41 -19.30
CA ARG A 39 -6.67 -3.95 -18.30
C ARG A 39 -7.17 -2.83 -17.39
N PHE A 40 -8.48 -2.63 -17.35
CA PHE A 40 -9.12 -1.69 -16.43
C PHE A 40 -9.22 -2.29 -15.02
N ILE A 41 -8.73 -1.54 -14.04
CA ILE A 41 -8.84 -1.85 -12.61
C ILE A 41 -9.80 -0.83 -12.00
N GLY A 42 -11.04 -1.27 -11.79
CA GLY A 42 -12.12 -0.44 -11.27
C GLY A 42 -12.08 -0.26 -9.74
N LYS A 43 -12.90 0.68 -9.26
CA LYS A 43 -13.16 0.82 -7.82
C LYS A 43 -13.90 -0.42 -7.30
N PRO A 44 -13.47 -1.01 -6.18
CA PRO A 44 -14.16 -2.16 -5.59
C PRO A 44 -15.55 -1.76 -5.09
N GLY A 45 -16.48 -2.72 -5.15
CA GLY A 45 -17.88 -2.53 -4.76
C GLY A 45 -18.06 -2.10 -3.29
N ARG A 46 -19.23 -1.55 -2.97
CA ARG A 46 -19.55 -1.00 -1.63
C ARG A 46 -19.32 -1.99 -0.49
N PHE A 47 -19.59 -3.26 -0.74
CA PHE A 47 -19.45 -4.36 0.22
C PHE A 47 -18.10 -5.09 0.12
N ALA A 48 -17.20 -4.67 -0.76
CA ALA A 48 -15.86 -5.25 -0.79
C ALA A 48 -15.11 -4.94 0.52
N GLN A 49 -14.26 -5.88 0.94
CA GLN A 49 -13.40 -5.69 2.10
C GLN A 49 -12.60 -4.39 2.00
N ARG A 50 -12.34 -3.76 3.14
CA ARG A 50 -11.56 -2.52 3.21
C ARG A 50 -10.11 -2.85 3.49
N VAL A 51 -9.23 -2.18 2.77
CA VAL A 51 -7.78 -2.29 2.95
C VAL A 51 -7.19 -0.89 2.85
N MET A 52 -6.44 -0.50 3.88
CA MET A 52 -5.55 0.64 3.79
C MET A 52 -4.28 0.19 3.07
N VAL A 53 -3.88 0.95 2.05
CA VAL A 53 -2.63 0.73 1.35
C VAL A 53 -1.82 2.01 1.36
N LYS A 54 -0.60 1.94 1.87
CA LYS A 54 0.36 3.05 1.82
C LYS A 54 1.46 2.71 0.82
N VAL A 55 1.61 3.54 -0.20
CA VAL A 55 2.68 3.39 -1.20
C VAL A 55 3.71 4.49 -0.95
N LYS A 56 4.97 4.09 -0.78
CA LYS A 56 6.13 4.98 -0.82
C LYS A 56 7.08 4.48 -1.90
N TYR A 57 7.86 5.39 -2.47
CA TYR A 57 8.97 5.03 -3.34
C TYR A 57 10.12 6.01 -3.14
N ARG A 58 11.30 5.58 -3.58
CA ARG A 58 12.46 6.45 -3.73
C ARG A 58 13.11 6.19 -5.07
N ALA A 59 13.62 7.24 -5.69
CA ALA A 59 14.30 7.18 -6.96
C ALA A 59 15.65 7.88 -6.87
N ALA A 60 16.67 7.35 -7.54
CA ALA A 60 18.04 7.82 -7.48
C ALA A 60 18.30 9.18 -8.19
N HIS A 61 17.26 9.85 -8.70
CA HIS A 61 17.36 11.17 -9.35
C HIS A 61 17.98 12.27 -8.46
N ASN A 62 17.85 12.14 -7.13
CA ASN A 62 18.45 13.06 -6.16
C ASN A 62 19.84 12.57 -5.66
N GLY A 63 20.49 11.70 -6.44
CA GLY A 63 21.82 11.16 -6.14
C GLY A 63 21.81 9.75 -5.53
N LYS A 64 22.81 8.95 -5.90
CA LYS A 64 22.96 7.55 -5.45
C LYS A 64 23.24 7.44 -3.95
N VAL A 65 23.96 8.40 -3.34
CA VAL A 65 24.26 8.37 -1.90
C VAL A 65 22.97 8.41 -1.06
N ALA A 66 22.08 9.37 -1.32
CA ALA A 66 20.81 9.49 -0.62
C ALA A 66 19.89 8.28 -0.88
N PHE A 67 19.89 7.75 -2.10
CA PHE A 67 19.16 6.54 -2.45
C PHE A 67 19.62 5.32 -1.64
N ARG A 68 20.93 5.03 -1.63
CA ARG A 68 21.53 3.90 -0.90
C ARG A 68 21.29 4.00 0.61
N ARG A 69 21.38 5.22 1.18
CA ARG A 69 21.02 5.47 2.58
C ARG A 69 19.55 5.15 2.85
N SER A 70 18.65 5.70 2.03
CA SER A 70 17.21 5.48 2.21
C SER A 70 16.82 4.01 2.03
N LEU A 71 17.47 3.28 1.12
CA LEU A 71 17.30 1.85 0.91
C LEU A 71 17.68 1.07 2.18
N ARG A 72 18.89 1.33 2.73
CA ARG A 72 19.37 0.76 3.99
C ARG A 72 18.41 1.00 5.17
N ASP A 73 17.99 2.25 5.33
CA ASP A 73 17.13 2.64 6.44
C ASP A 73 15.76 1.97 6.35
N ASN A 74 15.21 1.82 5.14
CA ASN A 74 13.92 1.17 4.95
C ASN A 74 13.99 -0.35 5.10
N ALA A 75 15.07 -0.99 4.63
CA ALA A 75 15.32 -2.42 4.85
C ALA A 75 15.33 -2.72 6.35
N LYS A 76 16.17 -2.00 7.10
CA LYS A 76 16.22 -2.10 8.57
C LYS A 76 14.90 -1.80 9.24
N TYR A 77 14.15 -0.81 8.75
CA TYR A 77 12.88 -0.41 9.34
C TYR A 77 11.83 -1.52 9.22
N ILE A 78 11.66 -2.13 8.04
CA ILE A 78 10.64 -3.17 7.86
C ILE A 78 10.94 -4.42 8.69
N THR A 79 12.22 -4.66 8.99
CA THR A 79 12.68 -5.77 9.84
C THR A 79 12.81 -5.41 11.33
N ARG A 80 12.65 -4.14 11.73
CA ARG A 80 13.00 -3.66 13.09
C ARG A 80 12.15 -4.30 14.19
N ASN A 81 10.85 -4.44 13.93
CA ASN A 81 9.86 -4.98 14.86
C ASN A 81 9.24 -6.30 14.38
N GLY A 82 9.61 -6.79 13.19
CA GLY A 82 9.12 -8.07 12.71
C GLY A 82 9.83 -9.17 13.48
N GLU A 83 9.31 -9.59 14.63
CA GLU A 83 9.94 -10.63 15.47
C GLU A 83 9.94 -12.01 14.75
N LEU A 84 9.19 -12.12 13.65
CA LEU A 84 9.25 -13.24 12.70
C LEU A 84 10.26 -13.00 11.57
N ALA A 85 10.81 -14.12 11.06
CA ALA A 85 11.40 -14.16 9.72
C ALA A 85 10.39 -13.59 8.70
N GLY A 86 10.87 -12.75 7.78
CA GLY A 86 10.03 -12.32 6.66
C GLY A 86 9.92 -13.42 5.62
N PHE A 87 9.38 -13.10 4.45
CA PHE A 87 9.31 -14.03 3.34
C PHE A 87 9.59 -13.33 2.01
N ASP A 88 10.12 -14.10 1.07
CA ASP A 88 10.37 -13.64 -0.29
C ASP A 88 9.19 -13.97 -1.23
N ARG A 89 9.35 -13.63 -2.51
CA ARG A 89 8.42 -13.97 -3.58
C ARG A 89 7.99 -15.45 -3.63
N SER A 90 8.88 -16.37 -3.30
CA SER A 90 8.63 -17.82 -3.33
C SER A 90 7.91 -18.34 -2.09
N GLY A 91 7.71 -17.49 -1.08
CA GLY A 91 7.09 -17.85 0.19
C GLY A 91 8.06 -18.53 1.15
N ARG A 92 9.35 -18.55 0.80
CA ARG A 92 10.38 -19.07 1.69
C ARG A 92 10.58 -18.09 2.84
N PRO A 93 10.62 -18.57 4.09
CA PRO A 93 11.08 -17.77 5.21
C PRO A 93 12.48 -17.20 4.93
N ALA A 94 12.70 -15.94 5.29
CA ALA A 94 13.96 -15.25 5.14
C ALA A 94 14.29 -14.52 6.44
N THR A 95 15.54 -14.66 6.91
CA THR A 95 15.97 -13.96 8.11
C THR A 95 16.03 -12.46 7.87
N ARG A 96 16.09 -11.68 8.95
CA ARG A 96 16.25 -10.22 8.83
C ARG A 96 17.55 -9.88 8.11
N GLU A 97 18.59 -10.66 8.37
CA GLU A 97 19.92 -10.54 7.77
C GLU A 97 19.85 -10.82 6.26
N ASP A 98 19.17 -11.90 5.84
CA ASP A 98 18.99 -12.24 4.42
C ASP A 98 18.23 -11.13 3.68
N ILE A 99 17.09 -10.69 4.23
CA ILE A 99 16.28 -9.63 3.63
C ILE A 99 17.08 -8.34 3.49
N ASN A 100 17.84 -7.98 4.53
CA ASN A 100 18.67 -6.79 4.48
C ASN A 100 19.79 -6.92 3.44
N ALA A 101 20.45 -8.08 3.35
CA ALA A 101 21.52 -8.33 2.37
C ALA A 101 21.01 -8.25 0.92
N GLU A 102 19.86 -8.87 0.64
CA GLU A 102 19.24 -8.86 -0.69
C GLU A 102 18.77 -7.46 -1.09
N ILE A 103 18.06 -6.75 -0.20
CA ILE A 103 17.65 -5.36 -0.45
C ILE A 103 18.89 -4.46 -0.61
N HIS A 104 19.99 -4.74 0.08
CA HIS A 104 21.25 -4.03 -0.11
C HIS A 104 21.83 -4.19 -1.51
N GLY A 105 21.64 -5.35 -2.15
CA GLY A 105 22.02 -5.61 -3.54
C GLY A 105 21.33 -4.67 -4.55
N TRP A 106 20.23 -4.01 -4.17
CA TRP A 106 19.52 -3.06 -5.03
C TRP A 106 20.17 -1.66 -5.04
N SER A 107 21.38 -1.49 -4.48
CA SER A 107 22.06 -0.18 -4.35
C SER A 107 22.31 0.53 -5.66
N GLU A 108 22.51 -0.23 -6.74
CA GLU A 108 22.77 0.28 -8.08
C GLU A 108 21.51 0.49 -8.91
N ASP A 109 20.34 0.09 -8.40
CA ASP A 109 19.08 0.35 -9.07
C ASP A 109 18.71 1.83 -9.03
N ASN A 110 17.73 2.19 -9.86
CA ASN A 110 17.27 3.58 -9.96
C ASN A 110 16.08 3.88 -9.07
N ARG A 111 15.42 2.84 -8.52
CA ARG A 111 14.17 2.98 -7.79
C ARG A 111 13.86 1.73 -6.97
N TYR A 112 13.13 1.92 -5.88
CA TYR A 112 12.42 0.85 -5.19
C TYR A 112 11.07 1.36 -4.70
N TYR A 113 10.18 0.44 -4.38
CA TYR A 113 8.88 0.71 -3.78
C TYR A 113 8.77 0.06 -2.40
N LYS A 114 8.00 0.72 -1.52
CA LYS A 114 7.61 0.19 -0.22
C LYS A 114 6.09 0.30 -0.10
N PHE A 115 5.46 -0.83 0.20
CA PHE A 115 4.03 -0.91 0.46
C PHE A 115 3.77 -1.22 1.93
N ILE A 116 2.61 -0.79 2.41
CA ILE A 116 2.01 -1.28 3.65
C ILE A 116 0.62 -1.75 3.27
N LEU A 117 0.34 -3.04 3.49
CA LEU A 117 -0.95 -3.65 3.25
C LEU A 117 -1.62 -3.89 4.61
N SER A 118 -2.68 -3.13 4.89
CA SER A 118 -3.40 -3.22 6.17
C SER A 118 -4.89 -3.50 5.90
N PRO A 119 -5.27 -4.78 5.74
CA PRO A 119 -6.68 -5.17 5.66
C PRO A 119 -7.40 -4.88 6.99
N GLU A 120 -8.61 -4.32 6.92
CA GLU A 120 -9.42 -3.98 8.11
C GLU A 120 -9.61 -5.19 9.04
N ASN A 121 -9.78 -6.36 8.44
CA ASN A 121 -9.97 -7.66 9.07
C ASN A 121 -8.74 -8.56 8.95
N GLY A 122 -7.52 -7.99 8.96
CA GLY A 122 -6.27 -8.73 8.80
C GLY A 122 -6.03 -9.86 9.79
N HIS A 123 -6.62 -9.77 10.98
CA HIS A 123 -6.60 -10.84 11.98
C HIS A 123 -7.27 -12.14 11.52
N ARG A 124 -8.20 -12.08 10.55
CA ARG A 124 -8.87 -13.25 9.95
C ARG A 124 -8.15 -13.78 8.70
N LEU A 125 -7.02 -13.18 8.34
CA LEU A 125 -6.24 -13.56 7.17
C LEU A 125 -4.96 -14.25 7.61
N ASP A 126 -4.57 -15.27 6.86
CA ASP A 126 -3.16 -15.58 6.72
C ASP A 126 -2.51 -14.45 5.91
N LEU A 127 -1.71 -13.61 6.58
CA LEU A 127 -1.12 -12.42 5.98
C LEU A 127 -0.07 -12.75 4.92
N GLN A 128 0.58 -13.92 5.01
CA GLN A 128 1.56 -14.36 4.05
C GLN A 128 0.85 -14.71 2.75
N ASP A 129 -0.15 -15.60 2.81
CA ASP A 129 -0.96 -16.01 1.66
C ASP A 129 -1.69 -14.81 1.04
N TYR A 130 -2.25 -13.94 1.87
CA TYR A 130 -2.85 -12.69 1.41
C TYR A 130 -1.86 -11.82 0.64
N THR A 131 -0.64 -11.64 1.17
CA THR A 131 0.39 -10.82 0.53
C THR A 131 0.84 -11.43 -0.80
N HIS A 132 1.05 -12.74 -0.86
CA HIS A 132 1.37 -13.45 -2.11
C HIS A 132 0.27 -13.26 -3.16
N ALA A 133 -0.99 -13.43 -2.79
CA ALA A 133 -2.11 -13.27 -3.70
C ALA A 133 -2.22 -11.82 -4.22
N VAL A 134 -1.96 -10.81 -3.38
CA VAL A 134 -1.89 -9.41 -3.79
C VAL A 134 -0.73 -9.19 -4.76
N MET A 135 0.48 -9.61 -4.39
CA MET A 135 1.68 -9.40 -5.21
C MET A 135 1.62 -10.17 -6.53
N GLY A 136 0.95 -11.33 -6.58
CA GLY A 136 0.68 -12.05 -7.82
C GLY A 136 -0.28 -11.31 -8.76
N LYS A 137 -1.29 -10.58 -8.21
CA LYS A 137 -2.11 -9.67 -9.03
C LYS A 137 -1.29 -8.48 -9.51
N VAL A 138 -0.44 -7.91 -8.66
CA VAL A 138 0.45 -6.79 -9.01
C VAL A 138 1.39 -7.20 -10.15
N GLU A 139 1.97 -8.38 -10.07
CA GLU A 139 2.80 -8.91 -11.14
C GLU A 139 2.05 -9.03 -12.46
N ARG A 140 0.86 -9.65 -12.46
CA ARG A 140 0.03 -9.78 -13.67
C ARG A 140 -0.44 -8.44 -14.24
N ASP A 141 -0.47 -7.38 -13.45
CA ASP A 141 -0.77 -6.04 -13.94
C ASP A 141 0.46 -5.40 -14.59
N LEU A 142 1.66 -5.65 -14.06
CA LEU A 142 2.89 -4.93 -14.43
C LEU A 142 3.72 -5.65 -15.51
N LEU A 143 3.66 -6.98 -15.55
CA LEU A 143 4.36 -7.81 -16.52
C LEU A 143 3.44 -8.25 -17.66
N THR A 144 4.01 -8.41 -18.84
CA THR A 144 3.36 -9.13 -19.94
C THR A 144 3.29 -10.62 -19.64
N GLU A 145 2.36 -11.30 -20.31
CA GLU A 145 2.32 -12.76 -20.33
C GLU A 145 3.60 -13.36 -20.89
N ASP A 146 4.23 -12.70 -21.88
CA ASP A 146 5.52 -13.11 -22.43
C ASP A 146 6.64 -13.04 -21.38
N GLU A 147 6.77 -11.92 -20.67
CA GLU A 147 7.74 -11.76 -19.58
C GLU A 147 7.57 -12.84 -18.51
N VAL A 148 6.33 -13.07 -18.05
CA VAL A 148 6.04 -14.12 -17.05
C VAL A 148 6.39 -15.51 -17.60
N ARG A 149 6.04 -15.81 -18.86
CA ARG A 149 6.33 -17.08 -19.53
C ARG A 149 7.83 -17.34 -19.69
N ARG A 150 8.63 -16.29 -19.89
CA ARG A 150 10.10 -16.36 -19.92
C ARG A 150 10.74 -16.47 -18.53
N GLY A 151 9.94 -16.45 -17.47
CA GLY A 151 10.39 -16.58 -16.09
C GLY A 151 10.72 -15.25 -15.40
N ALA A 152 10.40 -14.10 -16.02
CA ALA A 152 10.56 -12.82 -15.36
C ALA A 152 9.58 -12.70 -14.19
N GLY A 153 10.05 -12.14 -13.08
CA GLY A 153 9.25 -11.97 -11.87
C GLY A 153 9.58 -10.69 -11.15
N LEU A 154 8.60 -10.17 -10.40
CA LEU A 154 8.84 -9.11 -9.44
C LEU A 154 9.65 -9.64 -8.26
N GLU A 155 10.78 -9.02 -8.00
CA GLU A 155 11.59 -9.26 -6.81
C GLU A 155 11.07 -8.41 -5.64
N TRP A 156 10.71 -9.07 -4.54
CA TRP A 156 10.20 -8.41 -3.34
C TRP A 156 10.38 -9.27 -2.08
N PHE A 157 10.41 -8.58 -0.95
CA PHE A 157 10.42 -9.16 0.40
C PHE A 157 9.31 -8.55 1.23
N ALA A 158 8.75 -9.35 2.13
CA ALA A 158 7.67 -8.93 3.01
C ALA A 158 7.93 -9.31 4.47
N VAL A 159 7.42 -8.48 5.38
CA VAL A 159 7.48 -8.71 6.83
C VAL A 159 6.12 -8.37 7.43
N GLU A 160 5.58 -9.28 8.22
CA GLU A 160 4.32 -9.11 8.93
C GLU A 160 4.54 -8.47 10.29
N HIS A 161 3.59 -7.63 10.68
CA HIS A 161 3.56 -6.96 11.97
C HIS A 161 2.21 -7.22 12.63
N TRP A 162 2.26 -7.96 13.74
CA TRP A 162 1.11 -8.31 14.58
C TRP A 162 1.11 -7.54 15.91
N ASP A 163 2.19 -6.83 16.23
CA ASP A 163 2.45 -6.04 17.45
C ASP A 163 1.63 -4.75 17.57
N THR A 164 1.01 -4.30 16.48
CA THR A 164 0.07 -3.15 16.46
C THR A 164 -1.40 -3.58 16.53
N ASP A 165 -2.32 -2.63 16.75
CA ASP A 165 -3.78 -2.87 16.83
C ASP A 165 -4.38 -3.49 15.55
N HIS A 166 -3.67 -3.43 14.43
CA HIS A 166 -4.11 -3.94 13.13
C HIS A 166 -2.98 -4.73 12.46
N PRO A 167 -3.14 -6.05 12.29
CA PRO A 167 -2.18 -6.86 11.55
C PRO A 167 -1.95 -6.31 10.14
N HIS A 168 -0.68 -6.13 9.76
CA HIS A 168 -0.33 -5.56 8.48
C HIS A 168 1.01 -6.08 7.95
N THR A 169 1.18 -5.99 6.63
CA THR A 169 2.41 -6.45 5.96
C THR A 169 3.15 -5.28 5.33
N HIS A 170 4.43 -5.14 5.67
CA HIS A 170 5.37 -4.29 4.96
C HIS A 170 5.95 -5.06 3.77
N VAL A 171 5.91 -4.48 2.57
CA VAL A 171 6.53 -5.08 1.38
C VAL A 171 7.56 -4.11 0.82
N MET A 172 8.77 -4.59 0.54
CA MET A 172 9.74 -3.88 -0.28
C MET A 172 9.88 -4.58 -1.63
N MET A 173 9.70 -3.83 -2.70
CA MET A 173 9.72 -4.34 -4.07
C MET A 173 10.79 -3.61 -4.87
N ARG A 174 11.64 -4.39 -5.52
CA ARG A 174 12.64 -3.90 -6.46
C ARG A 174 11.93 -3.30 -7.68
N ALA A 175 12.32 -2.11 -8.10
CA ALA A 175 11.71 -1.46 -9.26
C ALA A 175 12.49 -1.73 -10.54
N ARG A 176 12.89 -2.99 -10.73
CA ARG A 176 13.63 -3.47 -11.89
C ARG A 176 13.16 -4.88 -12.21
N VAL A 177 13.00 -5.17 -13.50
CA VAL A 177 12.66 -6.50 -14.02
C VAL A 177 13.55 -6.70 -15.22
N GLU A 178 14.34 -7.78 -15.24
CA GLU A 178 15.40 -7.97 -16.23
C GLU A 178 16.28 -6.70 -16.33
N ASP A 179 16.40 -6.10 -17.51
CA ASP A 179 17.20 -4.91 -17.76
C ASP A 179 16.42 -3.60 -17.73
N ARG A 180 15.11 -3.63 -17.44
CA ARG A 180 14.26 -2.44 -17.46
C ARG A 180 13.88 -1.95 -16.07
N ASN A 181 13.85 -0.62 -15.93
CA ASN A 181 13.32 0.03 -14.73
C ASN A 181 11.78 -0.03 -14.73
N LEU A 182 11.20 -0.49 -13.63
CA LEU A 182 9.75 -0.57 -13.44
C LEU A 182 9.23 0.72 -12.82
N ARG A 183 8.23 1.34 -13.45
CA ARG A 183 7.53 2.52 -12.91
C ARG A 183 6.05 2.24 -12.78
N LEU A 184 5.53 2.36 -11.56
CA LEU A 184 4.09 2.38 -11.32
C LEU A 184 3.51 3.71 -11.80
N SER A 185 2.41 3.65 -12.57
CA SER A 185 1.69 4.85 -12.98
C SER A 185 1.04 5.52 -11.77
N ASN A 186 0.79 6.83 -11.84
CA ASN A 186 0.11 7.56 -10.77
C ASN A 186 -1.27 6.96 -10.48
N GLY A 187 -2.02 6.54 -11.51
CA GLY A 187 -3.30 5.85 -11.33
C GLY A 187 -3.16 4.52 -10.59
N TYR A 188 -2.10 3.76 -10.85
CA TYR A 188 -1.84 2.51 -10.15
C TYR A 188 -1.48 2.72 -8.67
N VAL A 189 -0.65 3.72 -8.39
CA VAL A 189 -0.29 4.12 -7.03
C VAL A 189 -1.51 4.62 -6.25
N SER A 190 -2.34 5.46 -6.87
CA SER A 190 -3.50 6.08 -6.21
C SER A 190 -4.66 5.11 -6.02
N HIS A 191 -4.86 4.16 -6.95
CA HIS A 191 -6.08 3.35 -7.02
C HIS A 191 -5.81 1.86 -7.25
N GLY A 192 -4.95 1.53 -8.23
CA GLY A 192 -4.75 0.16 -8.71
C GLY A 192 -4.33 -0.83 -7.61
N LEU A 193 -3.26 -0.54 -6.88
CA LEU A 193 -2.75 -1.44 -5.85
C LEU A 193 -3.78 -1.68 -4.74
N ARG A 194 -4.47 -0.63 -4.29
CA ARG A 194 -5.53 -0.74 -3.28
C ARG A 194 -6.73 -1.52 -3.80
N ALA A 195 -7.08 -1.37 -5.07
CA ALA A 195 -8.16 -2.15 -5.68
C ALA A 195 -7.80 -3.65 -5.69
N ARG A 196 -6.57 -4.02 -6.08
CA ARG A 196 -6.09 -5.42 -6.02
C ARG A 196 -6.07 -5.98 -4.60
N ALA A 197 -5.59 -5.18 -3.64
CA ALA A 197 -5.57 -5.60 -2.23
C ALA A 197 -6.99 -5.88 -1.70
N ARG A 198 -7.95 -5.01 -2.02
CA ARG A 198 -9.37 -5.19 -1.64
C ARG A 198 -10.02 -6.37 -2.36
N GLU A 199 -9.68 -6.59 -3.62
CA GLU A 199 -10.14 -7.73 -4.41
C GLU A 199 -9.71 -9.04 -3.74
N VAL A 200 -8.43 -9.19 -3.39
CA VAL A 200 -7.91 -10.39 -2.70
C VAL A 200 -8.56 -10.57 -1.34
N ALA A 201 -8.63 -9.51 -0.53
CA ALA A 201 -9.26 -9.59 0.79
C ALA A 201 -10.73 -10.04 0.67
N THR A 202 -11.46 -9.56 -0.35
CA THR A 202 -12.84 -9.98 -0.60
C THR A 202 -12.93 -11.42 -1.11
N GLN A 203 -11.97 -11.88 -1.91
CA GLN A 203 -11.88 -13.27 -2.36
C GLN A 203 -11.68 -14.24 -1.19
N GLN A 204 -10.88 -13.85 -0.19
CA GLN A 204 -10.57 -14.72 0.96
C GLN A 204 -11.59 -14.62 2.11
N LEU A 205 -12.14 -13.43 2.38
CA LEU A 205 -13.05 -13.20 3.51
C LEU A 205 -14.53 -13.09 3.11
N GLY A 206 -14.83 -13.10 1.81
CA GLY A 206 -16.14 -12.74 1.28
C GLY A 206 -16.43 -11.24 1.36
N TYR A 207 -17.66 -10.87 1.01
CA TYR A 207 -18.14 -9.50 1.13
C TYR A 207 -18.37 -9.11 2.61
N ARG A 208 -18.12 -7.85 2.92
CA ARG A 208 -18.34 -7.26 4.24
C ARG A 208 -19.84 -7.13 4.52
N LEU A 209 -20.29 -7.66 5.65
CA LEU A 209 -21.64 -7.47 6.18
C LEU A 209 -21.80 -6.04 6.72
N GLU A 210 -23.01 -5.49 6.60
CA GLU A 210 -23.29 -4.07 6.91
C GLU A 210 -23.24 -3.75 8.41
N ARG A 211 -23.48 -4.74 9.27
CA ARG A 211 -23.29 -4.66 10.73
C ARG A 211 -21.95 -5.28 11.10
N GLY A 212 -21.16 -4.49 11.82
CA GLY A 212 -19.72 -4.64 11.96
C GLY A 212 -19.24 -5.94 12.57
N THR A 213 -18.00 -6.26 12.23
CA THR A 213 -17.13 -7.23 12.90
C THR A 213 -17.15 -7.03 14.42
N ASP A 214 -17.37 -8.13 15.13
CA ASP A 214 -17.25 -8.21 16.58
C ASP A 214 -15.81 -7.83 16.99
N LEU A 215 -15.68 -6.68 17.67
CA LEU A 215 -14.39 -6.16 18.12
C LEU A 215 -13.73 -7.10 19.14
N GLU A 216 -14.53 -7.88 19.88
CA GLU A 216 -14.05 -8.84 20.86
C GLU A 216 -13.44 -10.07 20.18
N GLU A 217 -14.12 -10.64 19.18
CA GLU A 217 -13.57 -11.69 18.32
C GLU A 217 -12.24 -11.24 17.68
N LYS A 218 -12.21 -10.01 17.16
CA LYS A 218 -10.99 -9.44 16.58
C LYS A 218 -9.83 -9.40 17.58
N ARG A 219 -10.08 -8.89 18.79
CA ARG A 219 -9.07 -8.81 19.86
C ARG A 219 -8.57 -10.21 20.26
N ARG A 220 -9.48 -11.17 20.42
CA ARG A 220 -9.15 -12.55 20.80
C ARG A 220 -8.19 -13.20 19.79
N ILE A 221 -8.50 -13.11 18.50
CA ILE A 221 -7.68 -13.72 17.43
C ILE A 221 -6.28 -13.07 17.38
N VAL A 222 -6.18 -11.74 17.52
CA VAL A 222 -4.88 -11.05 17.52
C VAL A 222 -4.03 -11.51 18.70
N VAL A 223 -4.61 -11.60 19.90
CA VAL A 223 -3.88 -12.08 21.09
C VAL A 223 -3.42 -13.52 20.91
N GLU A 224 -4.29 -14.41 20.43
CA GLU A 224 -3.92 -15.81 20.19
C GLU A 224 -2.78 -15.94 19.18
N ARG A 225 -2.84 -15.20 18.07
CA ARG A 225 -1.78 -15.20 17.06
C ARG A 225 -0.48 -14.63 17.61
N ARG A 226 -0.51 -13.54 18.38
CA ARG A 226 0.69 -13.01 19.06
C ARG A 226 1.33 -14.07 19.96
N ARG A 227 0.53 -14.79 20.75
CA ARG A 227 1.01 -15.90 21.58
C ARG A 227 1.67 -17.02 20.76
N GLN A 228 1.04 -17.44 19.66
CA GLN A 228 1.61 -18.45 18.75
C GLN A 228 2.95 -17.99 18.15
N LEU A 229 3.09 -16.70 17.89
CA LEU A 229 4.27 -16.08 17.30
C LEU A 229 5.30 -15.62 18.34
N GLY A 230 5.05 -15.81 19.65
CA GLY A 230 5.94 -15.40 20.74
C GLY A 230 6.00 -13.89 21.00
N LEU A 231 5.01 -13.12 20.56
CA LEU A 231 4.98 -11.65 20.56
C LEU A 231 4.24 -11.03 21.76
N ASP A 232 3.98 -11.81 22.81
CA ASP A 232 3.25 -11.30 23.98
C ASP A 232 4.19 -10.45 24.87
N PRO A 233 3.77 -9.24 25.28
CA PRO A 233 4.50 -8.45 26.26
C PRO A 233 4.38 -9.12 27.65
N GLY A 234 5.17 -10.16 27.88
CA GLY A 234 5.07 -10.96 29.10
C GLY A 234 6.20 -11.97 29.34
N THR A 235 7.06 -12.25 28.36
CA THR A 235 8.23 -13.12 28.53
C THR A 235 9.54 -12.35 28.37
N GLY A 236 9.68 -11.26 29.11
CA GLY A 236 10.99 -10.70 29.46
C GLY A 236 11.51 -11.42 30.71
N SER A 237 12.76 -11.88 30.66
CA SER A 237 13.53 -12.56 31.72
C SER A 237 13.24 -12.08 33.16
N PRO A 238 13.41 -12.95 34.17
CA PRO A 238 13.21 -12.57 35.57
C PRO A 238 14.04 -11.35 35.88
N LEU A 239 13.36 -10.30 36.37
CA LEU A 239 13.98 -9.14 36.99
C LEU A 239 15.09 -9.63 37.93
N ARG A 240 16.33 -9.34 37.56
CA ARG A 240 17.48 -9.44 38.46
C ARG A 240 17.13 -8.50 39.62
N GLN A 241 16.70 -9.07 40.74
CA GLN A 241 16.48 -8.32 41.97
C GLN A 241 17.82 -7.62 42.27
N ARG A 242 17.84 -6.30 42.08
CA ARG A 242 18.86 -5.47 42.70
C ARG A 242 18.50 -5.48 44.18
N GLU A 243 19.22 -6.28 44.95
CA GLU A 243 19.26 -6.10 46.40
C GLU A 243 19.80 -4.69 46.65
N SER A 244 18.93 -3.81 47.13
CA SER A 244 19.34 -2.58 47.80
C SER A 244 19.88 -2.97 49.19
N PRO A 245 21.08 -2.52 49.58
CA PRO A 245 21.62 -2.82 50.90
C PRO A 245 20.78 -2.10 51.95
N ARG A 246 20.14 -2.87 52.85
CA ARG A 246 19.56 -2.32 54.07
C ARG A 246 20.70 -1.86 54.99
N GLY A 247 20.53 -0.67 55.53
CA GLY A 247 21.44 -0.06 56.48
C GLY A 247 21.67 -0.93 57.71
N ARG A 248 22.89 -0.84 58.24
CA ARG A 248 23.18 -1.08 59.65
C ARG A 248 23.43 0.27 60.30
N GLU A 249 22.52 0.67 61.17
CA GLU A 249 22.83 1.57 62.29
C GLU A 249 22.76 0.76 63.59
N GLY A 250 23.65 1.09 64.52
CA GLY A 250 23.73 0.60 65.90
C GLY A 250 24.87 -0.42 66.11
N GLY A 251 25.85 -0.23 66.99
CA GLY A 251 26.12 0.82 67.96
C GLY A 251 27.34 0.43 68.83
N LEU A 252 27.91 1.42 69.52
CA LEU A 252 28.64 1.38 70.81
C LEU A 252 29.71 0.29 71.02
N ASP A 253 30.98 0.68 70.95
CA ASP A 253 31.85 0.94 72.13
C ASP A 253 33.11 1.71 71.70
#